data_AF-A0A5V6NKU5-F1
#
_entry.id   AF-A0A5V6NKU5-F1
#
_cell.length_a   1.000
_cell.length_b   1.000
_cell.length_c   1.000
_cell.angle_alpha   90.00
_cell.angle_beta   90.00
_cell.angle_gamma   90.00
#
_symmetry.space_group_name_H-M   'P 1'
#
loop_
_entity.id
_entity.type
_entity.pdbx_description
1 polymer ?
#
loop_
_entity_poly.entity_id
_entity_poly.type
_entity_poly.pdbx_seq_one_letter_code
_entity_poly.pdbx_strand_id
1 'polypeptide(L)' 'WRFNLRSSNTEPVVRLNVESRGDIPLMEARTRTLLALLNQ' A
#
# COMPACT_ATOMS: atom_id res chain seq x y z
N TRP A 1 11.75 1.80 2.64
CA TRP A 1 10.51 1.16 2.17
C TRP A 1 10.04 1.92 0.94
N ARG A 2 9.28 1.30 0.05
CA ARG A 2 8.64 1.97 -1.09
C ARG A 2 7.23 1.44 -1.27
N PHE A 3 6.41 2.16 -2.01
CA PHE A 3 5.09 1.68 -2.39
C PHE A 3 4.77 2.04 -3.84
N ASN A 4 3.81 1.33 -4.40
CA ASN A 4 3.20 1.64 -5.69
C ASN A 4 1.68 1.62 -5.53
N LEU A 5 1.02 2.67 -6.04
CA LEU A 5 -0.43 2.78 -6.13
C LEU A 5 -0.81 2.82 -7.60
N ARG A 6 -1.77 1.99 -8.01
CA ARG A 6 -2.26 1.94 -9.39
C ARG A 6 -3.75 1.66 -9.43
N SER A 7 -4.47 2.26 -10.36
CA SER A 7 -5.83 1.81 -10.69
C SER A 7 -5.77 0.43 -11.34
N SER A 8 -6.75 -0.43 -11.04
CA SER A 8 -6.91 -1.69 -11.76
C SER A 8 -7.42 -1.42 -13.17
N ASN A 9 -6.86 -2.12 -14.15
CA ASN A 9 -7.24 -1.94 -15.56
C ASN A 9 -8.55 -2.66 -15.92
N THR A 10 -8.96 -3.64 -15.11
CA THR A 10 -10.11 -4.52 -15.40
C THR A 10 -11.23 -4.41 -14.37
N GLU A 11 -10.99 -3.74 -13.25
CA GLU A 11 -11.92 -3.66 -12.12
C GLU A 11 -11.93 -2.23 -11.57
N PRO A 12 -13.06 -1.72 -11.03
CA PRO A 12 -13.14 -0.37 -10.47
C PRO A 12 -12.52 -0.31 -9.06
N VAL A 13 -11.25 -0.71 -8.92
CA VAL A 13 -10.52 -0.74 -7.65
C VAL A 13 -9.12 -0.13 -7.80
N VAL A 14 -8.54 0.32 -6.70
CA VAL A 14 -7.14 0.75 -6.62
C VAL A 14 -6.32 -0.34 -5.93
N ARG A 15 -5.10 -0.59 -6.43
CA ARG A 15 -4.16 -1.58 -5.90
C ARG A 15 -2.97 -0.88 -5.24
N LEU A 16 -2.71 -1.22 -3.98
CA LEU A 16 -1.57 -0.76 -3.21
C LEU A 16 -0.57 -1.91 -3.00
N ASN A 17 0.68 -1.70 -3.39
CA ASN A 17 1.80 -2.60 -3.06
C ASN A 17 2.79 -1.85 -2.18
N VAL A 18 3.24 -2.45 -1.08
CA VAL A 18 4.21 -1.86 -0.15
C VAL A 18 5.31 -2.87 0.10
N GLU A 19 6.56 -2.41 0.11
CA GLU A 19 7.71 -3.25 0.42
C GLU A 19 8.77 -2.53 1.27
N SER A 20 9.53 -3.31 2.02
CA SER A 20 10.68 -2.87 2.80
C SER A 20 11.88 -3.78 2.52
N ARG A 21 13.08 -3.33 2.91
CA ARG A 21 14.29 -4.16 2.82
C ARG A 21 14.38 -5.07 4.04
N GLY A 22 13.59 -6.14 4.05
CA GLY A 22 13.56 -7.15 5.13
C GLY A 22 12.93 -6.70 6.46
N ASP A 23 12.35 -5.49 6.51
CA ASP A 23 11.79 -4.90 7.73
C ASP A 23 10.26 -5.02 7.73
N ILE A 24 9.76 -6.16 8.23
CA ILE A 24 8.33 -6.48 8.24
C ILE A 24 7.53 -5.49 9.11
N PRO A 25 7.94 -5.19 10.37
CA PRO A 25 7.21 -4.23 11.20
C PRO A 25 7.05 -2.85 10.54
N LEU A 26 8.10 -2.34 9.88
CA LEU A 26 8.02 -1.09 9.13
C LEU A 26 7.03 -1.18 7.96
N MET A 27 7.05 -2.28 7.19
CA MET A 27 6.15 -2.47 6.05
C MET A 27 4.69 -2.48 6.48
N GLU A 28 4.37 -3.20 7.57
CA GLU A 28 3.01 -3.26 8.10
C GLU A 28 2.52 -1.92 8.62
N ALA A 29 3.37 -1.20 9.37
CA ALA A 29 3.03 0.12 9.91
C ALA A 29 2.69 1.09 8.78
N ARG A 30 3.50 1.12 7.71
CA ARG A 30 3.28 1.99 6.55
C ARG A 30 2.06 1.57 5.75
N THR A 31 1.81 0.27 5.60
CA THR A 31 0.58 -0.25 4.97
C THR A 31 -0.66 0.23 5.69
N ARG A 32 -0.71 0.11 7.03
CA ARG A 32 -1.84 0.60 7.85
C ARG A 32 -2.06 2.11 7.68
N THR A 33 -1.00 2.91 7.70
CA THR A 33 -1.11 4.36 7.50
C THR A 33 -1.68 4.71 6.13
N LEU A 34 -1.19 4.08 5.05
CA LEU A 34 -1.65 4.37 3.69
C LEU A 34 -3.10 3.94 3.47
N LEU A 35 -3.50 2.77 3.97
CA LEU A 35 -4.90 2.32 3.91
C LEU A 35 -5.84 3.27 4.65
N ALA A 36 -5.43 3.76 5.82
CA ALA A 36 -6.22 4.74 6.58
C ALA A 36 -6.42 6.05 5.81
N LEU A 37 -5.42 6.49 5.02
CA LEU A 37 -5.54 7.68 4.18
C LEU A 37 -6.42 7.46 2.95
N LEU A 38 -6.38 6.28 2.34
CA LEU A 38 -7.16 5.95 1.15
C LEU A 38 -8.65 5.72 1.43
N ASN A 39 -9.00 5.42 2.68
CA ASN A 39 -10.37 5.16 3.12
C ASN A 39 -11.03 6.35 3.83
N GLN A 40 -10.45 7.56 3.71
CA GLN A 40 -11.09 8.82 4.11
C GLN A 40 -11.97 9.35 2.98
#